data_AF-A0AAQ0BZ83-F1
#
_entry.id   AF-A0AAQ0BZ83-F1
#
_cell.length_a   1.000
_cell.length_b   1.000
_cell.length_c   1.000
_cell.angle_alpha   90.00
_cell.angle_beta   90.00
_cell.angle_gamma   90.00
#
_symmetry.space_group_name_H-M   'P 1'
#
loop_
_entity.id
_entity.type
_entity.pdbx_description
1 polymer ?
#
loop_
_entity_poly.entity_id
_entity_poly.type
_entity_poly.pdbx_seq_one_letter_code
_entity_poly.pdbx_strand_id
1 'polypeptide(L)'
;MNSKVNSRCETACCVSIRSSQAGFSLVELMVASTIGLLIMAAVLTLFLNVSRTNDEMAKTNVLIENGRFAIQLLQSDIAHAGFWDSYIPDFDDLTLTTVPAEIPTGVPWPCLAFSSWTAAIRTNRLGIPVQVHNTQPSGCETVITNRKSGTDILVVRHVDTCVAGASGCEAEVSGKLYFQASRCESDASSYVLSTSGHTLRERNCTDIAPKRRFISHVYYIRDYAVTAGDGIPTLVRSELDLESGAVKAKAAVALIEGIEGFRVELGVDRISDADIDIIDEGSDGDPYRDAVAWADTDNLTSPTNRGDGVPDEFVHCSGVCSVDSLINVVAVKLHLLVRSLTSTASYVDGKTYKLGGQTIAAANDGFKRHVFSTVVRLNNVSGRRETP
;
A
#
# COMPACT_ATOMS: atom_id res chain seq x y z
N MET A 1 48.55 -68.77 35.32
CA MET A 1 48.96 -69.96 34.54
C MET A 1 49.38 -69.49 33.16
N ASN A 2 50.69 -69.47 32.87
CA ASN A 2 51.46 -70.58 32.27
C ASN A 2 50.89 -71.09 30.94
N SER A 3 51.67 -70.89 29.87
CA SER A 3 52.00 -71.85 28.80
C SER A 3 51.98 -71.17 27.43
N LYS A 4 53.11 -70.70 26.91
CA LYS A 4 54.11 -71.44 26.08
C LYS A 4 53.58 -71.99 24.75
N VAL A 5 54.18 -71.44 23.68
CA VAL A 5 54.88 -72.14 22.56
C VAL A 5 54.02 -72.61 21.38
N ASN A 6 54.20 -72.01 20.19
CA ASN A 6 55.05 -72.48 19.07
C ASN A 6 54.88 -71.55 17.85
N SER A 7 55.95 -70.94 17.34
CA SER A 7 56.73 -71.41 16.17
C SER A 7 55.91 -71.60 14.89
N ARG A 8 55.99 -70.60 13.98
CA ARG A 8 56.31 -70.80 12.55
C ARG A 8 57.02 -69.57 12.01
N CYS A 9 58.21 -69.82 11.47
CA CYS A 9 58.99 -68.91 10.67
C CYS A 9 58.44 -68.97 9.24
N GLU A 10 57.89 -67.87 8.72
CA GLU A 10 57.66 -67.69 7.29
C GLU A 10 58.31 -66.36 6.86
N THR A 11 59.25 -66.50 5.95
CA THR A 11 60.15 -65.49 5.42
C THR A 11 59.36 -64.53 4.52
N ALA A 12 58.73 -63.51 5.11
CA ALA A 12 58.30 -62.34 4.36
C ALA A 12 59.46 -61.34 4.31
N CYS A 13 60.00 -61.11 3.12
CA CYS A 13 61.00 -60.10 2.85
C CYS A 13 60.40 -58.71 3.11
N CYS A 14 60.49 -58.20 4.34
CA CYS A 14 60.19 -56.82 4.65
C CYS A 14 61.32 -55.94 4.12
N VAL A 15 61.13 -55.38 2.93
CA VAL A 15 61.93 -54.26 2.43
C VAL A 15 61.65 -53.06 3.36
N SER A 16 62.54 -52.86 4.32
CA SER A 16 62.60 -51.64 5.12
C SER A 16 63.09 -50.51 4.22
N ILE A 17 62.17 -49.80 3.58
CA ILE A 17 62.46 -48.50 2.95
C ILE A 17 62.76 -47.53 4.10
N ARG A 18 64.04 -47.41 4.49
CA ARG A 18 64.50 -46.28 5.30
C ARG A 18 64.46 -45.06 4.39
N SER A 19 63.38 -44.29 4.45
CA SER A 19 63.40 -42.93 3.93
C SER A 19 64.37 -42.13 4.80
N SER A 20 65.54 -41.78 4.26
CA SER A 20 66.35 -40.75 4.88
C SER A 20 65.57 -39.45 4.80
N GLN A 21 65.23 -38.85 5.94
CA GLN A 21 64.74 -37.48 5.96
C GLN A 21 65.90 -36.59 5.45
N ALA A 22 65.83 -36.22 4.17
CA ALA A 22 66.62 -35.11 3.65
C ALA A 22 66.06 -33.85 4.29
N GLY A 23 66.84 -33.22 5.17
CA GLY A 23 66.44 -31.95 5.78
C GLY A 23 66.23 -30.88 4.71
N PHE A 24 65.18 -30.08 4.84
CA PHE A 24 64.91 -28.97 3.95
C PHE A 24 66.00 -27.90 4.05
N SER A 25 66.42 -27.34 2.91
CA SER A 25 67.32 -26.19 2.95
C SER A 25 66.59 -24.96 3.50
N LEU A 26 67.33 -24.08 4.19
CA LEU A 26 66.77 -22.84 4.74
C LEU A 26 66.14 -21.97 3.63
N VAL A 27 66.71 -22.02 2.42
CA VAL A 27 66.17 -21.34 1.22
C VAL A 27 64.86 -21.96 0.75
N GLU A 28 64.71 -23.29 0.70
CA GLU A 28 63.42 -23.93 0.38
C GLU A 28 62.34 -23.56 1.38
N LEU A 29 62.67 -23.46 2.67
CA LEU A 29 61.70 -23.08 3.70
C LEU A 29 61.29 -21.59 3.55
N MET A 30 62.24 -20.72 3.17
CA MET A 30 61.95 -19.31 2.86
C MET A 30 61.09 -19.17 1.58
N VAL A 31 61.37 -19.96 0.54
CA VAL A 31 60.59 -19.92 -0.71
C VAL A 31 59.20 -20.52 -0.51
N ALA A 32 59.08 -21.66 0.19
CA ALA A 32 57.80 -22.30 0.46
C ALA A 32 56.89 -21.44 1.34
N SER A 33 57.44 -20.81 2.39
CA SER A 33 56.66 -19.92 3.26
C SER A 33 56.24 -18.63 2.57
N THR A 34 57.08 -18.06 1.69
CA THR A 34 56.70 -16.86 0.93
C THR A 34 55.60 -17.17 -0.10
N ILE A 35 55.70 -18.29 -0.84
CA ILE A 35 54.64 -18.72 -1.77
C ILE A 35 53.33 -19.04 -1.01
N GLY A 36 53.42 -19.73 0.13
CA GLY A 36 52.26 -20.03 0.96
C GLY A 36 51.54 -18.77 1.44
N LEU A 37 52.28 -17.76 1.89
CA LEU A 37 51.72 -16.46 2.29
C LEU A 37 51.07 -15.72 1.12
N LEU A 38 51.69 -15.72 -0.07
CA LEU A 38 51.13 -15.08 -1.26
C LEU A 38 49.81 -15.72 -1.70
N ILE A 39 49.74 -17.06 -1.70
CA ILE A 39 48.51 -17.78 -2.05
C ILE A 39 47.41 -17.51 -1.01
N MET A 40 47.73 -17.57 0.28
CA MET A 40 46.76 -17.28 1.34
C MET A 40 46.24 -15.85 1.26
N ALA A 41 47.11 -14.87 0.94
CA ALA A 41 46.69 -13.49 0.73
C ALA A 41 45.75 -13.35 -0.49
N ALA A 42 46.06 -14.01 -1.60
CA ALA A 42 45.21 -14.03 -2.80
C ALA A 42 43.83 -14.66 -2.53
N VAL A 43 43.79 -15.80 -1.83
CA VAL A 43 42.52 -16.46 -1.47
C VAL A 43 41.71 -15.63 -0.49
N LEU A 44 42.35 -15.03 0.52
CA LEU A 44 41.68 -14.17 1.49
C LEU A 44 41.05 -12.95 0.81
N THR A 45 41.79 -12.27 -0.07
CA THR A 45 41.25 -11.11 -0.81
C THR A 45 40.07 -11.49 -1.70
N LEU A 46 40.15 -12.63 -2.40
CA LEU A 46 39.01 -13.14 -3.19
C LEU A 46 37.80 -13.43 -2.29
N PHE A 47 38.00 -14.12 -1.17
CA PHE A 47 36.93 -14.44 -0.22
C PHE A 47 36.25 -13.18 0.33
N LEU A 48 37.03 -12.17 0.74
CA LEU A 48 36.50 -10.90 1.24
C LEU A 48 35.69 -10.16 0.16
N ASN A 49 36.17 -10.15 -1.09
CA ASN A 49 35.46 -9.53 -2.20
C ASN A 49 34.13 -10.25 -2.52
N VAL A 50 34.14 -11.58 -2.52
CA VAL A 50 32.92 -12.38 -2.72
C VAL A 50 31.94 -12.17 -1.57
N SER A 51 32.41 -12.18 -0.32
CA SER A 51 31.57 -11.93 0.85
C SER A 51 30.92 -10.55 0.82
N ARG A 52 31.70 -9.50 0.49
CA ARG A 52 31.17 -8.13 0.34
C ARG A 52 30.15 -8.06 -0.79
N THR A 53 30.44 -8.68 -1.93
CA THR A 53 29.51 -8.70 -3.08
C THR A 53 28.20 -9.38 -2.69
N ASN A 54 28.25 -10.52 -2.00
CA ASN A 54 27.06 -11.24 -1.55
C ASN A 54 26.23 -10.41 -0.55
N ASP A 55 26.87 -9.72 0.40
CA ASP A 55 26.18 -8.83 1.34
C ASP A 55 25.49 -7.65 0.62
N GLU A 56 26.17 -7.05 -0.36
CA GLU A 56 25.61 -5.98 -1.18
C GLU A 56 24.44 -6.43 -2.08
N MET A 57 24.51 -7.67 -2.59
CA MET A 57 23.39 -8.30 -3.29
C MET A 57 22.22 -8.54 -2.33
N ALA A 58 22.46 -9.06 -1.12
CA ALA A 58 21.43 -9.28 -0.12
C ALA A 58 20.69 -7.99 0.26
N LYS A 59 21.41 -6.89 0.53
CA LYS A 59 20.81 -5.57 0.80
C LYS A 59 19.92 -5.06 -0.34
N THR A 60 20.36 -5.28 -1.58
CA THR A 60 19.62 -4.86 -2.78
C THR A 60 18.38 -5.73 -2.98
N ASN A 61 18.47 -7.03 -2.69
CA ASN A 61 17.33 -7.95 -2.76
C ASN A 61 16.23 -7.54 -1.77
N VAL A 62 16.57 -7.27 -0.50
CA VAL A 62 15.61 -6.79 0.51
C VAL A 62 14.96 -5.47 0.08
N LEU A 63 15.74 -4.54 -0.48
CA LEU A 63 15.22 -3.28 -1.00
C LEU A 63 14.17 -3.51 -2.10
N ILE A 64 14.44 -4.41 -3.05
CA ILE A 64 13.50 -4.71 -4.15
C ILE A 64 12.26 -5.43 -3.63
N GLU A 65 12.44 -6.38 -2.73
CA GLU A 65 11.36 -7.14 -2.11
C GLU A 65 10.41 -6.21 -1.34
N ASN A 66 10.94 -5.36 -0.45
CA ASN A 66 10.15 -4.37 0.28
C ASN A 66 9.40 -3.42 -0.66
N GLY A 67 10.06 -2.96 -1.73
CA GLY A 67 9.42 -2.10 -2.72
C GLY A 67 8.27 -2.76 -3.47
N ARG A 68 8.47 -4.00 -3.94
CA ARG A 68 7.41 -4.76 -4.63
C ARG A 68 6.26 -5.10 -3.70
N PHE A 69 6.55 -5.51 -2.47
CA PHE A 69 5.53 -5.84 -1.48
C PHE A 69 4.71 -4.59 -1.09
N ALA A 70 5.35 -3.42 -0.96
CA ALA A 70 4.64 -2.17 -0.68
C ALA A 70 3.68 -1.77 -1.79
N ILE A 71 4.12 -1.89 -3.04
CA ILE A 71 3.25 -1.63 -4.19
C ILE A 71 2.07 -2.62 -4.20
N GLN A 72 2.33 -3.92 -4.03
CA GLN A 72 1.27 -4.93 -4.04
C GLN A 72 0.24 -4.71 -2.92
N LEU A 73 0.70 -4.37 -1.71
CA LEU A 73 -0.16 -4.09 -0.57
C LEU A 73 -1.06 -2.88 -0.82
N LEU A 74 -0.49 -1.76 -1.28
CA LEU A 74 -1.26 -0.55 -1.58
C LEU A 74 -2.22 -0.76 -2.76
N GLN A 75 -1.77 -1.44 -3.82
CA GLN A 75 -2.59 -1.79 -4.97
C GLN A 75 -3.81 -2.63 -4.56
N SER A 76 -3.59 -3.64 -3.72
CA SER A 76 -4.68 -4.51 -3.28
C SER A 76 -5.75 -3.74 -2.50
N ASP A 77 -5.37 -2.74 -1.70
CA ASP A 77 -6.33 -1.94 -0.94
C ASP A 77 -7.06 -0.94 -1.86
N ILE A 78 -6.32 -0.22 -2.71
CA ILE A 78 -6.87 0.76 -3.65
C ILE A 78 -7.81 0.11 -4.67
N ALA A 79 -7.54 -1.12 -5.12
CA ALA A 79 -8.40 -1.83 -6.06
C ALA A 79 -9.81 -2.09 -5.49
N HIS A 80 -9.96 -2.18 -4.16
CA HIS A 80 -11.26 -2.32 -3.50
C HIS A 80 -11.89 -0.98 -3.15
N ALA A 81 -11.20 0.15 -3.32
CA ALA A 81 -11.73 1.46 -3.01
C ALA A 81 -13.07 1.69 -3.72
N GLY A 82 -14.04 2.26 -3.00
CA GLY A 82 -15.39 2.52 -3.52
C GLY A 82 -16.29 1.30 -3.65
N PHE A 83 -15.84 0.11 -3.22
CA PHE A 83 -16.72 -1.05 -3.10
C PHE A 83 -17.67 -0.85 -1.91
N TRP A 84 -18.98 -0.83 -2.20
CA TRP A 84 -20.07 -0.64 -1.23
C TRP A 84 -21.14 -1.74 -1.37
N ASP A 85 -20.71 -2.98 -1.65
CA ASP A 85 -21.62 -4.09 -2.02
C ASP A 85 -22.52 -3.72 -3.22
N SER A 86 -23.85 -3.80 -3.08
CA SER A 86 -24.80 -3.40 -4.13
C SER A 86 -25.22 -1.93 -4.09
N TYR A 87 -24.67 -1.13 -3.15
CA TYR A 87 -24.99 0.29 -3.08
C TYR A 87 -24.15 1.08 -4.08
N ILE A 88 -24.82 1.92 -4.86
CA ILE A 88 -24.23 2.91 -5.75
C ILE A 88 -24.67 4.29 -5.23
N PRO A 89 -23.75 5.24 -4.99
CA PRO A 89 -24.13 6.60 -4.65
C PRO A 89 -24.96 7.24 -5.77
N ASP A 90 -26.00 7.99 -5.42
CA ASP A 90 -26.95 8.60 -6.37
C ASP A 90 -26.28 9.38 -7.51
N PHE A 91 -25.18 10.08 -7.23
CA PHE A 91 -24.46 10.88 -8.23
C PHE A 91 -23.71 10.03 -9.28
N ASP A 92 -23.38 8.78 -8.95
CA ASP A 92 -22.74 7.79 -9.84
C ASP A 92 -23.79 6.83 -10.46
N ASP A 93 -25.07 6.92 -10.08
CA ASP A 93 -26.14 6.11 -10.65
C ASP A 93 -26.67 6.73 -11.95
N LEU A 94 -26.21 6.20 -13.08
CA LEU A 94 -26.64 6.65 -14.42
C LEU A 94 -28.13 6.37 -14.69
N THR A 95 -28.78 5.50 -13.93
CA THR A 95 -30.22 5.20 -14.11
C THR A 95 -31.13 6.22 -13.42
N LEU A 96 -30.56 7.11 -12.60
CA LEU A 96 -31.30 8.10 -11.84
C LEU A 96 -31.80 9.23 -12.76
N THR A 97 -33.11 9.44 -12.78
CA THR A 97 -33.76 10.50 -13.59
C THR A 97 -34.02 11.80 -12.83
N THR A 98 -33.74 11.81 -11.53
CA THR A 98 -33.91 12.97 -10.65
C THR A 98 -32.58 13.53 -10.22
N VAL A 99 -32.58 14.75 -9.67
CA VAL A 99 -31.41 15.33 -9.02
C VAL A 99 -30.96 14.41 -7.87
N PRO A 100 -29.66 14.05 -7.78
CA PRO A 100 -29.14 13.24 -6.68
C PRO A 100 -29.42 13.88 -5.32
N ALA A 101 -29.97 13.12 -4.39
CA ALA A 101 -30.32 13.64 -3.06
C ALA A 101 -29.10 13.65 -2.11
N GLU A 102 -28.19 12.69 -2.28
CA GLU A 102 -26.99 12.53 -1.49
C GLU A 102 -25.72 12.78 -2.33
N ILE A 103 -25.14 13.97 -2.19
CA ILE A 103 -23.86 14.33 -2.83
C ILE A 103 -22.88 14.76 -1.73
N PRO A 104 -21.60 14.38 -1.82
CA PRO A 104 -20.60 14.91 -0.90
C PRO A 104 -20.54 16.43 -0.94
N THR A 105 -20.58 17.07 0.23
CA THR A 105 -20.50 18.54 0.35
C THR A 105 -19.23 19.01 1.07
N GLY A 106 -18.32 18.09 1.38
CA GLY A 106 -17.12 18.40 2.12
C GLY A 106 -16.14 17.24 2.15
N VAL A 107 -14.87 17.53 2.35
CA VAL A 107 -13.82 16.50 2.41
C VAL A 107 -13.84 15.80 3.79
N PRO A 108 -13.93 14.46 3.85
CA PRO A 108 -13.96 13.75 5.12
C PRO A 108 -12.67 13.87 5.92
N TRP A 109 -12.78 14.19 7.22
CA TRP A 109 -11.67 14.09 8.16
C TRP A 109 -11.38 12.63 8.49
N PRO A 110 -10.21 12.08 8.12
CA PRO A 110 -10.00 10.63 8.12
C PRO A 110 -10.05 10.00 9.52
N CYS A 111 -9.51 10.67 10.54
CA CYS A 111 -9.43 10.14 11.92
C CYS A 111 -10.61 10.53 12.83
N LEU A 112 -11.64 11.22 12.30
CA LEU A 112 -12.81 11.57 13.10
C LEU A 112 -13.51 10.31 13.63
N ALA A 113 -13.72 10.24 14.95
CA ALA A 113 -14.42 9.13 15.58
C ALA A 113 -15.88 9.01 15.12
N PHE A 114 -16.38 7.77 15.04
CA PHE A 114 -17.71 7.47 14.51
C PHE A 114 -18.84 8.17 15.27
N SER A 115 -18.68 8.40 16.58
CA SER A 115 -19.66 9.08 17.42
C SER A 115 -20.01 10.50 16.94
N SER A 116 -19.12 11.14 16.18
CA SER A 116 -19.30 12.49 15.66
C SER A 116 -19.80 12.51 14.21
N TRP A 117 -20.10 11.35 13.61
CA TRP A 117 -20.51 11.26 12.20
C TRP A 117 -21.99 11.58 12.04
N THR A 118 -22.27 12.72 11.41
CA THR A 118 -23.59 13.08 10.89
C THR A 118 -23.91 12.33 9.59
N ALA A 119 -25.15 12.42 9.10
CA ALA A 119 -25.52 11.86 7.80
C ALA A 119 -24.62 12.39 6.67
N ALA A 120 -24.39 13.70 6.59
CA ALA A 120 -23.50 14.31 5.61
C ALA A 120 -22.07 13.75 5.66
N ILE A 121 -21.52 13.49 6.85
CA ILE A 121 -20.17 12.90 6.98
C ILE A 121 -20.14 11.47 6.44
N ARG A 122 -21.23 10.70 6.58
CA ARG A 122 -21.33 9.35 6.02
C ARG A 122 -21.38 9.40 4.50
N THR A 123 -22.23 10.27 3.93
CA THR A 123 -22.30 10.50 2.48
C THR A 123 -20.95 10.92 1.91
N ASN A 124 -20.25 11.89 2.54
CA ASN A 124 -18.93 12.32 2.09
C ASN A 124 -17.90 11.16 2.09
N ARG A 125 -17.97 10.24 3.05
CA ARG A 125 -17.04 9.10 3.16
C ARG A 125 -17.32 7.98 2.16
N LEU A 126 -18.58 7.79 1.79
CA LEU A 126 -18.98 6.82 0.77
C LEU A 126 -18.70 7.35 -0.63
N GLY A 127 -18.93 8.65 -0.86
CA GLY A 127 -18.69 9.29 -2.15
C GLY A 127 -17.24 9.65 -2.44
N ILE A 128 -16.39 9.76 -1.42
CA ILE A 128 -14.93 9.98 -1.58
C ILE A 128 -14.17 8.75 -1.04
N PRO A 129 -13.99 7.72 -1.88
CA PRO A 129 -13.34 6.48 -1.46
C PRO A 129 -11.83 6.63 -1.30
N VAL A 130 -11.19 7.51 -2.07
CA VAL A 130 -9.75 7.80 -1.97
C VAL A 130 -9.53 9.30 -1.75
N GLN A 131 -8.63 9.65 -0.83
CA GLN A 131 -8.16 11.02 -0.65
C GLN A 131 -6.67 11.04 -0.30
N VAL A 132 -6.01 12.13 -0.65
CA VAL A 132 -4.58 12.35 -0.38
C VAL A 132 -4.41 13.65 0.38
N HIS A 133 -3.50 13.65 1.36
CA HIS A 133 -3.08 14.85 2.08
C HIS A 133 -1.56 14.98 2.05
N ASN A 134 -1.06 16.15 1.68
CA ASN A 134 0.35 16.49 1.75
C ASN A 134 0.77 17.11 3.10
N THR A 135 -0.20 17.39 3.96
CA THR A 135 -0.07 17.95 5.30
C THR A 135 -0.90 17.11 6.27
N GLN A 136 -0.65 17.25 7.57
CA GLN A 136 -1.40 16.48 8.54
C GLN A 136 -2.86 16.94 8.58
N PRO A 137 -3.84 16.07 8.29
CA PRO A 137 -5.25 16.44 8.37
C PRO A 137 -5.67 16.65 9.83
N SER A 138 -6.59 17.59 10.04
CA SER A 138 -7.12 17.91 11.37
C SER A 138 -7.78 16.70 12.03
N GLY A 139 -7.57 16.55 13.34
CA GLY A 139 -8.14 15.46 14.14
C GLY A 139 -7.34 14.14 14.06
N CYS A 140 -6.24 14.11 13.31
CA CYS A 140 -5.33 12.97 13.21
C CYS A 140 -4.03 13.13 14.01
N GLU A 141 -3.91 14.13 14.87
CA GLU A 141 -2.69 14.49 15.61
C GLU A 141 -2.19 13.35 16.50
N THR A 142 -3.11 12.57 17.06
CA THR A 142 -2.79 11.42 17.93
C THR A 142 -2.56 10.12 17.17
N VAL A 143 -3.02 10.04 15.92
CA VAL A 143 -2.98 8.82 15.09
C VAL A 143 -1.77 8.84 14.16
N ILE A 144 -1.52 9.98 13.52
CA ILE A 144 -0.42 10.21 12.61
C ILE A 144 0.70 10.89 13.40
N THR A 145 1.64 10.10 13.89
CA THR A 145 2.75 10.60 14.72
C THR A 145 4.08 10.30 14.03
N ASN A 146 5.07 11.18 14.22
CA ASN A 146 6.42 11.02 13.65
C ASN A 146 6.40 10.82 12.12
N ARG A 147 5.45 11.46 11.44
CA ARG A 147 5.36 11.42 9.98
C ARG A 147 6.61 12.06 9.37
N LYS A 148 7.19 11.38 8.38
CA LYS A 148 8.30 11.92 7.60
C LYS A 148 7.83 13.13 6.78
N SER A 149 8.58 14.22 6.83
CA SER A 149 8.25 15.42 6.06
C SER A 149 8.39 15.18 4.56
N GLY A 150 7.58 15.86 3.76
CA GLY A 150 7.62 15.74 2.30
C GLY A 150 7.04 14.44 1.73
N THR A 151 6.43 13.58 2.54
CA THR A 151 5.71 12.36 2.09
C THR A 151 4.21 12.49 2.27
N ASP A 152 3.42 12.00 1.34
CA ASP A 152 1.96 12.11 1.40
C ASP A 152 1.31 11.16 2.42
N ILE A 153 0.04 11.42 2.71
CA ILE A 153 -0.88 10.56 3.46
C ILE A 153 -1.96 10.11 2.48
N LEU A 154 -2.14 8.81 2.33
CA LEU A 154 -3.18 8.22 1.49
C LEU A 154 -4.27 7.65 2.39
N VAL A 155 -5.52 7.93 2.07
CA VAL A 155 -6.67 7.32 2.74
C VAL A 155 -7.49 6.56 1.72
N VAL A 156 -7.84 5.32 2.06
CA VAL A 156 -8.63 4.43 1.23
C VAL A 156 -9.83 3.94 2.02
N ARG A 157 -11.00 3.87 1.39
CA ARG A 157 -12.26 3.47 2.00
C ARG A 157 -13.02 2.53 1.10
N HIS A 158 -13.54 1.47 1.70
CA HIS A 158 -14.39 0.48 1.07
C HIS A 158 -15.06 -0.37 2.16
N VAL A 159 -15.92 -1.29 1.78
CA VAL A 159 -16.34 -2.38 2.67
C VAL A 159 -15.54 -3.64 2.39
N ASP A 160 -15.48 -4.50 3.39
CA ASP A 160 -14.83 -5.80 3.27
C ASP A 160 -15.54 -6.67 2.21
N THR A 161 -14.75 -7.39 1.39
CA THR A 161 -15.29 -8.35 0.41
C THR A 161 -15.80 -9.61 1.09
N CYS A 162 -15.47 -9.82 2.37
CA CYS A 162 -16.06 -10.85 3.21
C CYS A 162 -17.37 -10.38 3.87
N VAL A 163 -18.36 -11.27 3.93
CA VAL A 163 -19.63 -11.04 4.65
C VAL A 163 -19.43 -11.41 6.12
N ALA A 164 -19.79 -10.51 7.03
CA ALA A 164 -19.62 -10.74 8.46
C ALA A 164 -20.45 -11.95 8.93
N GLY A 165 -19.82 -12.89 9.62
CA GLY A 165 -20.47 -14.12 10.11
C GLY A 165 -20.66 -15.22 9.07
N ALA A 166 -20.27 -15.02 7.81
CA ALA A 166 -20.28 -16.08 6.80
C ALA A 166 -19.15 -17.09 7.02
N SER A 167 -19.34 -18.32 6.52
CA SER A 167 -18.31 -19.37 6.58
C SER A 167 -17.01 -18.91 5.91
N GLY A 168 -15.90 -18.92 6.65
CA GLY A 168 -14.58 -18.48 6.16
C GLY A 168 -14.32 -16.98 6.28
N CYS A 169 -15.27 -16.20 6.80
CA CYS A 169 -15.12 -14.77 7.08
C CYS A 169 -15.08 -14.48 8.59
N GLU A 170 -14.68 -13.26 8.97
CA GLU A 170 -14.68 -12.84 10.37
C GLU A 170 -16.09 -12.91 10.97
N ALA A 171 -16.18 -13.37 12.22
CA ALA A 171 -17.42 -13.36 12.97
C ALA A 171 -17.92 -11.93 13.20
N GLU A 172 -19.23 -11.78 13.32
CA GLU A 172 -19.82 -10.51 13.71
C GLU A 172 -19.44 -10.16 15.16
N VAL A 173 -18.98 -8.92 15.38
CA VAL A 173 -18.63 -8.40 16.70
C VAL A 173 -19.49 -7.17 17.00
N SER A 174 -20.21 -7.21 18.11
CA SER A 174 -21.05 -6.09 18.55
C SER A 174 -20.21 -4.81 18.75
N GLY A 175 -20.71 -3.68 18.25
CA GLY A 175 -20.04 -2.38 18.34
C GLY A 175 -19.05 -2.10 17.22
N LYS A 176 -18.69 -3.08 16.37
CA LYS A 176 -17.94 -2.79 15.14
C LYS A 176 -18.82 -2.06 14.12
N LEU A 177 -18.17 -1.29 13.25
CA LEU A 177 -18.86 -0.54 12.19
C LEU A 177 -19.12 -1.45 10.99
N TYR A 178 -20.39 -1.62 10.67
CA TYR A 178 -20.84 -2.41 9.52
C TYR A 178 -21.65 -1.55 8.55
N PHE A 179 -21.47 -1.86 7.28
CA PHE A 179 -22.26 -1.36 6.18
C PHE A 179 -23.21 -2.45 5.69
N GLN A 180 -24.46 -2.08 5.48
CA GLN A 180 -25.47 -2.93 4.86
C GLN A 180 -26.15 -2.12 3.77
N ALA A 181 -26.20 -2.67 2.55
CA ALA A 181 -26.97 -2.09 1.45
C ALA A 181 -28.36 -2.75 1.42
N SER A 182 -29.38 -1.96 1.11
CA SER A 182 -30.71 -2.50 0.77
C SER A 182 -30.70 -3.00 -0.66
N ARG A 183 -31.46 -4.07 -0.92
CA ARG A 183 -31.83 -4.51 -2.28
C ARG A 183 -33.35 -4.56 -2.45
N CYS A 184 -34.10 -4.11 -1.44
CA CYS A 184 -35.54 -4.12 -1.39
C CYS A 184 -36.10 -2.73 -1.64
N GLU A 185 -37.07 -2.62 -2.54
CA GLU A 185 -37.74 -1.35 -2.89
C GLU A 185 -38.58 -0.77 -1.73
N SER A 186 -39.09 -1.62 -0.83
CA SER A 186 -39.91 -1.16 0.30
C SER A 186 -39.12 -0.59 1.48
N ASP A 187 -37.79 -0.74 1.47
CA ASP A 187 -36.94 -0.19 2.54
C ASP A 187 -36.78 1.33 2.34
N ALA A 188 -37.04 2.10 3.40
CA ALA A 188 -36.97 3.56 3.36
C ALA A 188 -35.55 4.13 3.25
N SER A 189 -34.51 3.30 3.31
CA SER A 189 -33.11 3.71 3.23
C SER A 189 -32.34 2.75 2.33
N SER A 190 -31.53 3.31 1.43
CA SER A 190 -30.69 2.55 0.49
C SER A 190 -29.50 1.88 1.16
N TYR A 191 -29.00 2.44 2.27
CA TYR A 191 -27.94 1.83 3.07
C TYR A 191 -28.05 2.18 4.57
N VAL A 192 -27.39 1.38 5.40
CA VAL A 192 -27.13 1.64 6.80
C VAL A 192 -25.64 1.47 7.07
N LEU A 193 -24.97 2.55 7.45
CA LEU A 193 -23.60 2.57 7.97
C LEU A 193 -23.63 2.88 9.46
N SER A 194 -23.55 1.85 10.29
CA SER A 194 -23.76 1.96 11.74
C SER A 194 -23.14 0.80 12.51
N THR A 195 -23.07 0.94 13.83
CA THR A 195 -22.71 -0.15 14.76
C THR A 195 -23.90 -1.02 15.15
N SER A 196 -25.12 -0.61 14.80
CA SER A 196 -26.38 -1.30 15.07
C SER A 196 -27.49 -0.85 14.10
N GLY A 197 -28.62 -1.56 14.09
CA GLY A 197 -29.79 -1.17 13.28
C GLY A 197 -29.74 -1.68 11.83
N HIS A 198 -28.98 -2.74 11.58
CA HIS A 198 -28.89 -3.40 10.28
C HIS A 198 -30.10 -4.30 10.04
N THR A 199 -31.19 -3.72 9.55
CA THR A 199 -32.45 -4.43 9.27
C THR A 199 -32.87 -4.37 7.80
N LEU A 200 -31.97 -3.93 6.91
CA LEU A 200 -32.25 -3.85 5.48
C LEU A 200 -32.34 -5.24 4.87
N ARG A 201 -33.07 -5.34 3.76
CA ARG A 201 -33.52 -6.61 3.19
C ARG A 201 -32.97 -6.85 1.80
N GLU A 202 -32.91 -8.12 1.44
CA GLU A 202 -32.61 -8.56 0.08
C GLU A 202 -33.76 -8.25 -0.89
N ARG A 203 -33.58 -8.54 -2.18
CA ARG A 203 -34.57 -8.25 -3.24
C ARG A 203 -35.94 -8.89 -3.00
N ASN A 204 -36.01 -9.99 -2.24
CA ASN A 204 -37.28 -10.63 -1.87
C ASN A 204 -38.02 -9.90 -0.73
N CYS A 205 -37.46 -8.79 -0.22
CA CYS A 205 -38.02 -7.95 0.83
C CYS A 205 -38.39 -8.68 2.13
N THR A 206 -37.84 -9.89 2.33
CA THR A 206 -38.14 -10.77 3.47
C THR A 206 -36.85 -11.15 4.19
N ASP A 207 -35.84 -11.59 3.43
CA ASP A 207 -34.55 -11.99 3.99
C ASP A 207 -33.69 -10.76 4.28
N ILE A 208 -32.89 -10.83 5.36
CA ILE A 208 -31.99 -9.74 5.75
C ILE A 208 -30.78 -9.72 4.83
N ALA A 209 -30.46 -8.54 4.30
CA ALA A 209 -29.30 -8.35 3.44
C ALA A 209 -27.99 -8.59 4.21
N PRO A 210 -26.94 -9.13 3.56
CA PRO A 210 -25.66 -9.30 4.20
C PRO A 210 -25.06 -7.96 4.60
N LYS A 211 -24.36 -7.94 5.73
CA LYS A 211 -23.58 -6.78 6.17
C LYS A 211 -22.09 -7.06 6.12
N ARG A 212 -21.33 -6.02 5.81
CA ARG A 212 -19.88 -6.07 5.58
C ARG A 212 -19.20 -5.05 6.48
N ARG A 213 -17.99 -5.38 6.92
CA ARG A 213 -17.23 -4.46 7.78
C ARG A 213 -16.81 -3.24 6.98
N PHE A 214 -16.99 -2.05 7.56
CA PHE A 214 -16.48 -0.82 6.93
C PHE A 214 -14.98 -0.72 7.16
N ILE A 215 -14.22 -0.50 6.09
CA ILE A 215 -12.76 -0.37 6.11
C ILE A 215 -12.40 1.07 5.75
N SER A 216 -11.58 1.69 6.61
CA SER A 216 -10.92 2.95 6.28
C SER A 216 -9.48 2.88 6.75
N HIS A 217 -8.57 2.84 5.79
CA HIS A 217 -7.14 2.79 6.01
C HIS A 217 -6.50 4.14 5.76
N VAL A 218 -5.56 4.52 6.61
CA VAL A 218 -4.71 5.70 6.47
C VAL A 218 -3.27 5.23 6.39
N TYR A 219 -2.64 5.41 5.24
CA TYR A 219 -1.24 5.09 4.98
C TYR A 219 -0.39 6.34 5.02
N TYR A 220 0.74 6.27 5.72
CA TYR A 220 1.74 7.33 5.73
C TYR A 220 3.13 6.75 6.01
N ILE A 221 4.16 7.56 5.76
CA ILE A 221 5.54 7.19 6.11
C ILE A 221 5.89 7.77 7.47
N ARG A 222 6.31 6.89 8.37
CA ARG A 222 6.89 7.26 9.66
C ARG A 222 8.41 7.24 9.56
N ASP A 223 9.10 8.05 10.34
CA ASP A 223 10.57 8.18 10.32
C ASP A 223 11.33 7.08 11.09
N TYR A 224 10.62 6.15 11.73
CA TYR A 224 11.19 4.99 12.42
C TYR A 224 10.42 3.69 12.21
N ALA A 225 11.12 2.56 12.36
CA ALA A 225 10.56 1.21 12.23
C ALA A 225 10.02 0.69 13.57
N VAL A 226 10.92 0.44 14.52
CA VAL A 226 10.61 -0.20 15.80
C VAL A 226 10.65 0.81 16.94
N THR A 227 11.72 1.61 17.02
CA THR A 227 11.94 2.55 18.13
C THR A 227 12.15 3.95 17.57
N ALA A 228 11.46 4.94 18.14
CA ALA A 228 11.64 6.34 17.74
C ALA A 228 13.12 6.73 17.78
N GLY A 229 13.65 7.17 16.64
CA GLY A 229 15.05 7.51 16.46
C GLY A 229 15.93 6.45 15.77
N ASP A 230 15.42 5.25 15.43
CA ASP A 230 16.17 4.27 14.63
C ASP A 230 16.48 4.75 13.19
N GLY A 231 15.76 5.77 12.71
CA GLY A 231 15.99 6.41 11.42
C GLY A 231 15.63 5.56 10.21
N ILE A 232 14.86 4.49 10.40
CA ILE A 232 14.39 3.60 9.34
C ILE A 232 12.99 4.04 8.92
N PRO A 233 12.85 4.70 7.74
CA PRO A 233 11.55 5.18 7.32
C PRO A 233 10.67 4.00 6.95
N THR A 234 9.43 3.99 7.44
CA THR A 234 8.58 2.82 7.43
C THR A 234 7.17 3.21 6.98
N LEU A 235 6.62 2.45 6.03
CA LEU A 235 5.21 2.54 5.67
C LEU A 235 4.38 1.97 6.81
N VAL A 236 3.48 2.78 7.33
CA VAL A 236 2.57 2.40 8.41
C VAL A 236 1.12 2.55 7.95
N ARG A 237 0.21 1.80 8.58
CA ARG A 237 -1.22 1.89 8.36
C ARG A 237 -1.97 2.07 9.67
N SER A 238 -2.81 3.08 9.73
CA SER A 238 -3.86 3.19 10.74
C SER A 238 -5.19 2.71 10.16
N GLU A 239 -5.99 2.04 10.97
CA GLU A 239 -7.30 1.50 10.59
C GLU A 239 -8.38 2.07 11.51
N LEU A 240 -9.53 2.44 10.93
CA LEU A 240 -10.72 2.79 11.70
C LEU A 240 -11.44 1.49 12.13
N ASP A 241 -11.34 1.14 13.41
CA ASP A 241 -12.00 -0.05 13.96
C ASP A 241 -12.40 0.18 15.44
N LEU A 242 -13.11 -0.77 16.03
CA LEU A 242 -13.52 -0.74 17.43
C LEU A 242 -12.29 -0.84 18.36
N GLU A 243 -12.07 0.17 19.19
CA GLU A 243 -11.03 0.18 20.22
C GLU A 243 -11.58 0.82 21.51
N SER A 244 -11.48 0.10 22.63
CA SER A 244 -11.97 0.55 23.94
C SER A 244 -13.44 0.99 23.95
N GLY A 245 -14.30 0.30 23.19
CA GLY A 245 -15.75 0.55 23.14
C GLY A 245 -16.19 1.67 22.20
N ALA A 246 -15.27 2.30 21.46
CA ALA A 246 -15.59 3.31 20.46
C ALA A 246 -14.95 2.96 19.11
N VAL A 247 -15.64 3.24 18.00
CA VAL A 247 -15.07 3.14 16.66
C VAL A 247 -14.29 4.42 16.36
N LYS A 248 -12.97 4.28 16.24
CA LYS A 248 -12.03 5.39 16.02
C LYS A 248 -10.81 4.88 15.25
N ALA A 249 -10.02 5.81 14.73
CA ALA A 249 -8.75 5.45 14.10
C ALA A 249 -7.78 4.93 15.17
N LYS A 250 -7.29 3.70 14.98
CA LYS A 250 -6.34 3.03 15.88
C LYS A 250 -4.94 3.55 15.70
N ALA A 251 -4.06 3.24 16.66
CA ALA A 251 -2.64 3.51 16.50
C ALA A 251 -2.10 2.84 15.23
N ALA A 252 -1.23 3.56 14.50
CA ALA A 252 -0.67 3.06 13.26
C ALA A 252 0.27 1.87 13.50
N VAL A 253 0.11 0.83 12.68
CA VAL A 253 0.91 -0.40 12.71
C VAL A 253 1.97 -0.32 11.61
N ALA A 254 3.20 -0.74 11.93
CA ALA A 254 4.29 -0.84 10.96
C ALA A 254 4.03 -1.97 9.96
N LEU A 255 4.18 -1.68 8.67
CA LEU A 255 3.98 -2.65 7.60
C LEU A 255 5.30 -3.00 6.93
N ILE A 256 5.98 -2.00 6.37
CA ILE A 256 7.13 -2.24 5.48
C ILE A 256 8.20 -1.19 5.74
N GLU A 257 9.39 -1.66 6.05
CA GLU A 257 10.56 -0.84 6.33
C GLU A 257 11.28 -0.41 5.05
N GLY A 258 12.02 0.70 5.14
CA GLY A 258 12.82 1.23 4.05
C GLY A 258 12.04 2.05 3.03
N ILE A 259 10.74 2.31 3.23
CA ILE A 259 9.97 3.20 2.35
C ILE A 259 10.26 4.65 2.76
N GLU A 260 11.12 5.32 2.01
CA GLU A 260 11.63 6.65 2.32
C GLU A 260 10.77 7.78 1.74
N GLY A 261 10.33 7.64 0.50
CA GLY A 261 9.49 8.61 -0.18
C GLY A 261 8.15 8.00 -0.55
N PHE A 262 7.09 8.78 -0.41
CA PHE A 262 5.74 8.38 -0.77
C PHE A 262 5.01 9.57 -1.36
N ARG A 263 4.62 9.44 -2.62
CA ARG A 263 3.89 10.46 -3.36
C ARG A 263 2.71 9.81 -4.08
N VAL A 264 1.56 10.45 -4.05
CA VAL A 264 0.34 9.93 -4.67
C VAL A 264 -0.30 10.98 -5.56
N GLU A 265 -0.47 10.65 -6.83
CA GLU A 265 -1.24 11.46 -7.79
C GLU A 265 -2.61 10.81 -7.99
N LEU A 266 -3.67 11.62 -8.04
CA LEU A 266 -5.05 11.19 -8.26
C LEU A 266 -5.38 11.36 -9.74
N GLY A 267 -5.83 10.28 -10.38
CA GLY A 267 -6.35 10.30 -11.74
C GLY A 267 -7.81 10.74 -11.71
N VAL A 268 -8.08 11.97 -12.15
CA VAL A 268 -9.40 12.60 -12.13
C VAL A 268 -10.03 12.47 -13.52
N ASP A 269 -11.27 12.00 -13.53
CA ASP A 269 -12.17 11.90 -14.67
C ASP A 269 -12.94 13.22 -14.77
N ARG A 270 -12.47 14.10 -15.66
CA ARG A 270 -12.89 15.50 -15.76
C ARG A 270 -13.70 15.75 -17.04
N ILE A 271 -13.59 14.89 -18.03
CA ILE A 271 -14.19 15.09 -19.35
C ILE A 271 -15.23 14.00 -19.57
N SER A 272 -16.45 14.41 -19.92
CA SER A 272 -17.48 13.46 -20.35
C SER A 272 -17.22 12.92 -21.76
N ASP A 273 -17.93 11.86 -22.15
CA ASP A 273 -17.92 11.34 -23.53
C ASP A 273 -18.20 12.40 -24.61
N ALA A 274 -18.85 13.51 -24.23
CA ALA A 274 -19.18 14.61 -25.12
C ALA A 274 -18.11 15.73 -25.16
N ASP A 275 -16.92 15.49 -24.61
CA ASP A 275 -15.81 16.45 -24.51
C ASP A 275 -16.18 17.70 -23.68
N ILE A 276 -17.05 17.51 -22.68
CA ILE A 276 -17.49 18.57 -21.77
C ILE A 276 -16.77 18.40 -20.44
N ASP A 277 -16.18 19.49 -19.96
CA ASP A 277 -15.60 19.56 -18.62
C ASP A 277 -16.70 19.52 -17.56
N ILE A 278 -16.68 18.45 -16.75
CA ILE A 278 -17.69 18.19 -15.72
C ILE A 278 -17.27 18.67 -14.33
N ILE A 279 -16.10 19.30 -14.17
CA ILE A 279 -15.61 19.75 -12.87
C ILE A 279 -15.35 21.26 -12.92
N ASP A 280 -16.22 22.05 -12.30
CA ASP A 280 -15.96 23.49 -12.12
C ASP A 280 -15.52 23.78 -10.68
N GLU A 281 -14.21 23.77 -10.42
CA GLU A 281 -13.66 24.05 -9.08
C GLU A 281 -13.91 25.50 -8.60
N GLY A 282 -14.44 26.37 -9.47
CA GLY A 282 -14.69 27.78 -9.18
C GLY A 282 -16.15 28.13 -8.88
N SER A 283 -17.10 27.20 -9.03
CA SER A 283 -18.53 27.48 -8.81
C SER A 283 -19.29 26.28 -8.23
N ASP A 284 -20.46 26.54 -7.62
CA ASP A 284 -21.40 25.48 -7.19
C ASP A 284 -22.17 24.86 -8.39
N GLY A 285 -21.82 25.22 -9.63
CA GLY A 285 -22.46 24.77 -10.87
C GLY A 285 -22.01 23.40 -11.36
N ASP A 286 -21.48 22.55 -10.48
CA ASP A 286 -21.02 21.20 -10.83
C ASP A 286 -22.17 20.37 -11.45
N PRO A 287 -22.04 19.90 -12.71
CA PRO A 287 -23.03 19.08 -13.39
C PRO A 287 -23.41 17.76 -12.67
N TYR A 288 -22.61 17.28 -11.71
CA TYR A 288 -22.97 16.15 -10.84
C TYR A 288 -24.11 16.47 -9.87
N ARG A 289 -24.44 17.74 -9.69
CA ARG A 289 -25.57 18.20 -8.87
C ARG A 289 -26.89 18.24 -9.62
N ASP A 290 -26.87 17.96 -10.92
CA ASP A 290 -28.05 17.89 -11.76
C ASP A 290 -28.44 16.45 -12.08
N ALA A 291 -29.68 16.26 -12.54
CA ALA A 291 -30.11 14.98 -13.09
C ALA A 291 -29.24 14.59 -14.29
N VAL A 292 -29.08 13.29 -14.54
CA VAL A 292 -28.24 12.80 -15.65
C VAL A 292 -28.77 13.33 -16.98
N ALA A 293 -27.92 14.03 -17.71
CA ALA A 293 -28.20 14.60 -19.02
C ALA A 293 -27.59 13.69 -20.08
N TRP A 294 -28.42 13.20 -20.99
CA TRP A 294 -28.01 12.30 -22.06
C TRP A 294 -27.92 13.05 -23.38
N ALA A 295 -26.88 12.77 -24.17
CA ALA A 295 -26.76 13.32 -25.52
C ALA A 295 -27.91 12.85 -26.43
N ASP A 296 -28.35 11.60 -26.25
CA ASP A 296 -29.52 10.99 -26.88
C ASP A 296 -30.39 10.35 -25.79
N THR A 297 -31.59 10.87 -25.60
CA THR A 297 -32.56 10.40 -24.59
C THR A 297 -33.18 9.05 -24.92
N ASP A 298 -33.04 8.56 -26.15
CA ASP A 298 -33.58 7.28 -26.58
C ASP A 298 -32.54 6.13 -26.44
N ASN A 299 -31.25 6.42 -26.63
CA ASN A 299 -30.18 5.42 -26.62
C ASN A 299 -29.40 5.34 -25.28
N LEU A 300 -29.36 6.42 -24.49
CA LEU A 300 -28.74 6.46 -23.16
C LEU A 300 -27.31 5.87 -23.10
N THR A 301 -26.46 6.19 -24.10
CA THR A 301 -25.08 5.69 -24.19
C THR A 301 -24.02 6.72 -23.85
N SER A 302 -24.35 8.02 -23.82
CA SER A 302 -23.36 9.08 -23.61
C SER A 302 -23.94 10.17 -22.71
N PRO A 303 -23.66 10.14 -21.40
CA PRO A 303 -24.06 11.21 -20.49
C PRO A 303 -23.13 12.40 -20.72
N THR A 304 -23.70 13.59 -20.89
CA THR A 304 -22.94 14.81 -21.18
C THR A 304 -22.42 15.48 -19.91
N ASN A 305 -23.02 15.17 -18.75
CA ASN A 305 -22.72 15.72 -17.44
C ASN A 305 -22.17 14.69 -16.43
N ARG A 306 -21.66 13.56 -16.92
CA ARG A 306 -20.97 12.53 -16.14
C ARG A 306 -19.69 12.15 -16.86
N GLY A 307 -18.70 11.74 -16.08
CA GLY A 307 -17.42 11.28 -16.61
C GLY A 307 -17.55 9.92 -17.27
N ASP A 308 -16.57 9.56 -18.10
CA ASP A 308 -16.53 8.29 -18.85
C ASP A 308 -15.82 7.16 -18.07
N GLY A 309 -15.37 7.45 -16.86
CA GLY A 309 -14.63 6.53 -16.02
C GLY A 309 -13.13 6.46 -16.32
N VAL A 310 -12.61 7.24 -17.25
CA VAL A 310 -11.19 7.29 -17.64
C VAL A 310 -10.53 8.53 -17.00
N PRO A 311 -9.31 8.41 -16.45
CA PRO A 311 -8.62 9.58 -15.92
C PRO A 311 -8.07 10.45 -17.07
N ASP A 312 -8.48 11.71 -17.13
CA ASP A 312 -7.97 12.70 -18.08
C ASP A 312 -6.67 13.35 -17.60
N GLU A 313 -6.56 13.55 -16.29
CA GLU A 313 -5.41 14.17 -15.67
C GLU A 313 -4.99 13.46 -14.38
N PHE A 314 -3.69 13.53 -14.09
CA PHE A 314 -3.13 13.08 -12.81
C PHE A 314 -2.69 14.29 -12.00
N VAL A 315 -3.43 14.59 -10.95
CA VAL A 315 -3.22 15.76 -10.11
C VAL A 315 -2.59 15.35 -8.78
N HIS A 316 -1.71 16.21 -8.26
CA HIS A 316 -1.25 16.12 -6.88
C HIS A 316 -1.86 17.26 -6.06
N CYS A 317 -2.54 16.93 -4.97
CA CYS A 317 -3.11 17.93 -4.08
C CYS A 317 -1.99 18.69 -3.34
N SER A 318 -1.77 19.96 -3.68
CA SER A 318 -0.87 20.87 -2.93
C SER A 318 -1.42 21.27 -1.54
N GLY A 319 -2.57 20.72 -1.15
CA GLY A 319 -3.23 20.80 0.14
C GLY A 319 -4.28 19.70 0.25
N VAL A 320 -5.55 20.10 0.40
CA VAL A 320 -6.72 19.21 0.25
C VAL A 320 -7.32 19.49 -1.14
N CYS A 321 -7.53 18.45 -1.95
CA CYS A 321 -8.22 18.60 -3.24
C CYS A 321 -9.69 19.04 -3.02
N SER A 322 -10.27 19.68 -4.03
CA SER A 322 -11.70 20.04 -4.04
C SER A 322 -12.57 18.78 -3.90
N VAL A 323 -13.79 18.95 -3.39
CA VAL A 323 -14.74 17.85 -3.25
C VAL A 323 -15.07 17.26 -4.62
N ASP A 324 -15.26 18.12 -5.61
CA ASP A 324 -15.66 17.75 -6.98
C ASP A 324 -14.58 16.93 -7.67
N SER A 325 -13.30 17.33 -7.53
CA SER A 325 -12.17 16.53 -8.01
C SER A 325 -12.04 15.20 -7.27
N LEU A 326 -12.34 15.15 -5.97
CA LEU A 326 -12.25 13.92 -5.16
C LEU A 326 -13.37 12.90 -5.46
N ILE A 327 -14.58 13.37 -5.79
CA ILE A 327 -15.68 12.53 -6.27
C ILE A 327 -15.33 11.88 -7.61
N ASN A 328 -14.55 12.58 -8.43
CA ASN A 328 -14.19 12.17 -9.78
C ASN A 328 -12.88 11.39 -9.89
N VAL A 329 -12.34 10.89 -8.77
CA VAL A 329 -11.14 10.06 -8.80
C VAL A 329 -11.46 8.66 -9.29
N VAL A 330 -10.89 8.27 -10.42
CA VAL A 330 -11.06 6.95 -11.06
C VAL A 330 -9.77 6.14 -11.10
N ALA A 331 -8.62 6.77 -10.85
CA ALA A 331 -7.33 6.09 -10.75
C ALA A 331 -6.43 6.73 -9.70
N VAL A 332 -5.43 5.99 -9.24
CA VAL A 332 -4.40 6.47 -8.31
C VAL A 332 -3.04 6.04 -8.83
N LYS A 333 -2.12 6.99 -8.93
CA LYS A 333 -0.74 6.75 -9.33
C LYS A 333 0.18 6.90 -8.13
N LEU A 334 0.84 5.81 -7.78
CA LEU A 334 1.71 5.70 -6.62
C LEU A 334 3.17 5.85 -7.05
N HIS A 335 3.93 6.62 -6.30
CA HIS A 335 5.39 6.68 -6.40
C HIS A 335 6.01 6.41 -5.03
N LEU A 336 6.82 5.36 -4.94
CA LEU A 336 7.56 4.99 -3.74
C LEU A 336 9.05 5.09 -3.99
N LEU A 337 9.77 5.77 -3.10
CA LEU A 337 11.23 5.74 -3.06
C LEU A 337 11.64 4.80 -1.93
N VAL A 338 12.27 3.70 -2.28
CA VAL A 338 12.68 2.66 -1.33
C VAL A 338 14.17 2.75 -1.13
N ARG A 339 14.60 2.70 0.12
CA ARG A 339 15.97 2.82 0.59
C ARG A 339 16.43 1.47 1.17
N SER A 340 17.72 1.15 1.04
CA SER A 340 18.30 0.02 1.76
C SER A 340 18.21 0.25 3.28
N LEU A 341 18.07 -0.82 4.05
CA LEU A 341 17.97 -0.71 5.52
C LEU A 341 19.31 -0.34 6.16
N THR A 342 20.40 -0.78 5.55
CA THR A 342 21.78 -0.50 5.97
C THR A 342 22.51 0.27 4.88
N SER A 343 23.49 1.09 5.27
CA SER A 343 24.38 1.78 4.32
C SER A 343 25.43 0.83 3.74
N THR A 344 25.91 1.19 2.55
CA THR A 344 27.02 0.56 1.85
C THR A 344 28.25 1.45 1.99
N ALA A 345 29.34 0.92 2.56
CA ALA A 345 30.57 1.67 2.73
C ALA A 345 31.11 2.18 1.38
N SER A 346 31.56 3.43 1.36
CA SER A 346 32.10 4.11 0.17
C SER A 346 31.11 4.32 -0.99
N TYR A 347 29.83 3.96 -0.82
CA TYR A 347 28.80 4.34 -1.77
C TYR A 347 28.41 5.80 -1.54
N VAL A 348 28.41 6.59 -2.60
CA VAL A 348 27.92 7.97 -2.59
C VAL A 348 26.85 8.04 -3.65
N ASP A 349 25.65 8.41 -3.22
CA ASP A 349 24.51 8.55 -4.11
C ASP A 349 24.32 10.02 -4.47
N GLY A 350 24.86 10.42 -5.62
CA GLY A 350 24.67 11.75 -6.20
C GLY A 350 23.47 11.85 -7.13
N LYS A 351 22.58 10.85 -7.14
CA LYS A 351 21.41 10.81 -8.01
C LYS A 351 20.29 11.69 -7.47
N THR A 352 19.37 12.01 -8.37
CA THR A 352 18.14 12.71 -8.05
C THR A 352 16.98 11.84 -8.49
N TYR A 353 16.05 11.59 -7.57
CA TYR A 353 14.89 10.73 -7.77
C TYR A 353 13.63 11.56 -8.01
N LYS A 354 12.88 11.24 -9.07
CA LYS A 354 11.61 11.89 -9.39
C LYS A 354 10.44 11.02 -8.94
N LEU A 355 9.55 11.61 -8.15
CA LEU A 355 8.31 11.01 -7.67
C LEU A 355 7.17 11.92 -8.14
N GLY A 356 6.64 11.65 -9.33
CA GLY A 356 5.72 12.56 -10.02
C GLY A 356 6.35 13.94 -10.20
N GLY A 357 5.65 15.00 -9.79
CA GLY A 357 6.17 16.37 -9.76
C GLY A 357 7.23 16.66 -8.68
N GLN A 358 7.42 15.79 -7.68
CA GLN A 358 8.40 16.00 -6.62
C GLN A 358 9.78 15.45 -7.00
N THR A 359 10.83 16.19 -6.65
CA THR A 359 12.21 15.78 -6.87
C THR A 359 12.94 15.65 -5.54
N ILE A 360 13.50 14.48 -5.26
CA ILE A 360 14.25 14.18 -4.04
C ILE A 360 15.70 13.93 -4.41
N ALA A 361 16.60 14.80 -3.95
CA ALA A 361 18.03 14.58 -4.07
C ALA A 361 18.48 13.51 -3.08
N ALA A 362 19.36 12.60 -3.52
CA ALA A 362 19.99 11.67 -2.59
C ALA A 362 20.90 12.43 -1.61
N ALA A 363 20.87 12.03 -0.35
CA ALA A 363 21.56 12.73 0.73
C ALA A 363 23.07 12.42 0.80
N ASN A 364 23.63 11.72 -0.20
CA ASN A 364 25.01 11.19 -0.17
C ASN A 364 25.33 10.37 1.10
N ASP A 365 24.32 9.67 1.63
CA ASP A 365 24.31 9.04 2.96
C ASP A 365 24.68 7.55 2.94
N GLY A 366 25.18 7.05 1.80
CA GLY A 366 25.60 5.66 1.64
C GLY A 366 24.45 4.66 1.53
N PHE A 367 23.19 5.10 1.46
CA PHE A 367 22.06 4.21 1.23
C PHE A 367 21.70 4.12 -0.25
N LYS A 368 21.48 2.90 -0.75
CA LYS A 368 20.97 2.68 -2.10
C LYS A 368 19.48 2.96 -2.13
N ARG A 369 19.01 3.57 -3.22
CA ARG A 369 17.59 3.87 -3.42
C ARG A 369 17.09 3.46 -4.79
N HIS A 370 15.83 3.06 -4.84
CA HIS A 370 15.12 2.72 -6.07
C HIS A 370 13.69 3.27 -6.04
N VAL A 371 13.24 3.81 -7.16
CA VAL A 371 11.86 4.31 -7.31
C VAL A 371 11.00 3.22 -7.90
N PHE A 372 9.85 2.98 -7.29
CA PHE A 372 8.78 2.16 -7.81
C PHE A 372 7.59 3.05 -8.14
N SER A 373 6.94 2.78 -9.25
CA SER A 373 5.77 3.55 -9.66
C SER A 373 4.75 2.65 -10.32
N THR A 374 3.48 2.90 -10.05
CA THR A 374 2.37 2.14 -10.63
C THR A 374 1.12 3.01 -10.69
N VAL A 375 0.21 2.64 -11.58
CA VAL A 375 -1.14 3.23 -11.66
C VAL A 375 -2.13 2.13 -11.30
N VAL A 376 -3.09 2.46 -10.45
CA VAL A 376 -4.14 1.57 -9.97
C VAL A 376 -5.47 2.19 -10.34
N ARG A 377 -6.28 1.46 -11.11
CA ARG A 377 -7.64 1.87 -11.45
C ARG A 377 -8.59 1.55 -10.30
N LEU A 378 -9.50 2.47 -9.99
CA LEU A 378 -10.56 2.27 -9.00
C LEU A 378 -11.75 1.62 -9.69
N ASN A 379 -11.69 0.29 -9.83
CA ASN A 379 -12.66 -0.47 -10.63
C ASN A 379 -14.11 -0.24 -10.19
N ASN A 380 -14.36 -0.06 -8.88
CA ASN A 380 -15.72 0.14 -8.36
C ASN A 380 -16.29 1.55 -8.60
N VAL A 381 -15.46 2.54 -8.93
CA VAL A 381 -15.91 3.90 -9.27
C VAL A 381 -15.94 4.02 -10.78
N SER A 382 -14.79 3.79 -11.41
CA SER A 382 -14.58 3.88 -12.85
C SER A 382 -15.54 2.97 -13.64
N GLY A 383 -15.73 1.72 -13.22
CA GLY A 383 -16.60 0.79 -13.94
C GLY A 383 -18.09 1.10 -13.86
N ARG A 384 -18.53 2.00 -12.95
CA ARG A 384 -19.92 2.47 -12.89
C ARG A 384 -20.21 3.56 -13.91
N ARG A 385 -19.16 4.21 -14.40
CA ARG A 385 -19.21 5.35 -15.34
C ARG A 385 -18.95 4.94 -16.78
N GLU A 386 -18.36 3.76 -17.00
CA GLU A 386 -18.22 3.18 -18.33
C GLU A 386 -19.60 2.97 -18.97
N THR A 387 -19.79 3.56 -20.14
CA THR A 387 -20.97 3.39 -20.99
C THR A 387 -20.68 2.45 -22.17
N PRO A 388 -21.69 1.71 -22.70
CA PRO A 388 -21.50 0.73 -23.78
C PRO A 388 -21.19 1.28 -25.17
#